data_AF-A0A3S0ZKB9-F1
#
_entry.id   AF-A0A3S0ZKB9-F1
#
_cell.length_a   1.000
_cell.length_b   1.000
_cell.length_c   1.000
_cell.angle_alpha   90.00
_cell.angle_beta   90.00
_cell.angle_gamma   90.00
#
_symmetry.space_group_name_H-M   'P 1'
#
loop_
_entity.id
_entity.type
_entity.pdbx_description
1 polymer ?
#
loop_
_entity_poly.entity_id
_entity_poly.type
_entity_poly.pdbx_seq_one_letter_code
_entity_poly.pdbx_strand_id
1 'polypeptide(L)'
;MAAEEIVIRYGLFEESLSVADLRKYAETQQVSDDLKSILGYLSSQQQQKLQKVLQMKIPLGVVALDKLVNSETGKIALNFVAPAIARRDNAGIQALRSAIILGAASSKGLGVISFLEAYPSQRLVVNLPTALDIVNKADFFSSFSGFLLTDDFGTTLLSPLEF
;
A
#
# COMPACT_ATOMS: atom_id res chain seq x y z
N MET A 1 -16.90 -11.35 -0.79
CA MET A 1 -16.44 -11.55 0.59
C MET A 1 -15.38 -10.51 0.87
N ALA A 2 -15.43 -9.88 2.04
CA ALA A 2 -14.48 -8.89 2.55
C ALA A 2 -13.32 -9.59 3.27
N ALA A 3 -12.18 -8.91 3.48
CA ALA A 3 -11.19 -9.42 4.42
C ALA A 3 -11.63 -9.17 5.85
N GLU A 4 -11.61 -10.23 6.63
CA GLU A 4 -11.87 -10.22 8.07
C GLU A 4 -10.55 -10.28 8.86
N GLU A 5 -9.51 -10.85 8.25
CA GLU A 5 -8.18 -10.99 8.83
C GLU A 5 -7.08 -10.55 7.86
N ILE A 6 -6.04 -9.93 8.43
CA ILE A 6 -4.73 -9.80 7.80
C ILE A 6 -3.78 -10.81 8.42
N VAL A 7 -3.04 -11.53 7.58
CA VAL A 7 -2.05 -12.51 8.02
C VAL A 7 -0.68 -12.03 7.58
N ILE A 8 0.22 -11.78 8.52
CA ILE A 8 1.61 -11.42 8.26
C ILE A 8 2.42 -12.71 8.24
N ARG A 9 2.94 -13.08 7.07
CA ARG A 9 3.76 -14.27 6.88
C ARG A 9 5.25 -13.93 6.85
N TYR A 10 6.02 -14.63 7.66
CA TYR A 10 7.49 -14.58 7.67
C TYR A 10 8.07 -16.00 7.70
N GLY A 11 8.51 -16.49 6.53
CA GLY A 11 8.97 -17.87 6.38
C GLY A 11 7.83 -18.87 6.62
N LEU A 12 7.98 -19.72 7.65
CA LEU A 12 6.97 -20.69 8.08
C LEU A 12 6.02 -20.14 9.16
N PHE A 13 6.29 -18.94 9.68
CA PHE A 13 5.48 -18.31 10.71
C PHE A 13 4.40 -17.43 10.09
N GLU A 14 3.20 -17.47 10.67
CA GLU A 14 2.06 -16.63 10.31
C GLU A 14 1.46 -16.04 11.58
N GLU A 15 1.34 -14.72 11.61
CA GLU A 15 0.63 -13.98 12.67
C GLU A 15 -0.64 -13.39 12.07
N SER A 16 -1.78 -13.63 12.71
CA SER A 16 -3.09 -13.18 12.22
C SER A 16 -3.59 -12.03 13.08
N LEU A 17 -4.23 -11.06 12.44
CA LEU A 17 -4.83 -9.91 13.10
C LEU A 17 -6.18 -9.59 12.46
N SER A 18 -7.19 -9.37 13.29
CA SER A 18 -8.52 -9.03 12.76
C SER A 18 -8.55 -7.60 12.20
N VAL A 19 -9.26 -7.41 11.09
CA VAL A 19 -9.52 -6.07 10.53
C VAL A 19 -10.36 -5.23 11.51
N ALA A 20 -11.17 -5.88 12.33
CA ALA A 20 -11.94 -5.25 13.39
C ALA A 20 -11.04 -4.62 14.47
N ASP A 21 -10.01 -5.32 14.92
CA ASP A 21 -9.05 -4.80 15.89
C ASP A 21 -8.22 -3.65 15.32
N LEU A 22 -7.80 -3.76 14.05
CA LEU A 22 -7.15 -2.65 13.35
C LEU A 22 -8.03 -1.40 13.30
N ARG A 23 -9.32 -1.58 13.00
CA ARG A 23 -10.29 -0.47 12.99
C ARG A 23 -10.42 0.12 14.39
N LYS A 24 -10.57 -0.71 15.41
CA LYS A 24 -10.69 -0.28 16.81
C LYS A 24 -9.46 0.48 17.27
N TYR A 25 -8.27 0.01 16.93
CA TYR A 25 -7.00 0.69 17.22
C TYR A 25 -6.89 2.03 16.48
N ALA A 26 -7.30 2.07 15.22
CA ALA A 26 -7.34 3.30 14.43
C ALA A 26 -8.32 4.34 15.00
N GLU A 27 -9.49 3.92 15.49
CA GLU A 27 -10.54 4.84 15.94
C GLU A 27 -10.39 5.24 17.42
N THR A 28 -9.93 4.34 18.28
CA THR A 28 -9.98 4.51 19.76
C THR A 28 -8.63 4.40 20.45
N GLN A 29 -7.56 4.07 19.72
CA GLN A 29 -6.24 3.73 20.27
C GLN A 29 -6.20 2.51 21.21
N GLN A 30 -7.32 1.78 21.35
CA GLN A 30 -7.35 0.56 22.14
C GLN A 30 -6.64 -0.57 21.39
N VAL A 31 -5.75 -1.26 22.10
CA VAL A 31 -4.92 -2.36 21.58
C VAL A 31 -5.53 -3.68 22.03
N SER A 32 -5.86 -4.58 21.09
CA SER A 32 -6.25 -5.96 21.39
C SER A 32 -5.03 -6.80 21.78
N ASP A 33 -5.23 -7.96 22.40
CA ASP A 33 -4.13 -8.84 22.77
C ASP A 33 -3.32 -9.30 21.55
N ASP A 34 -3.98 -9.62 20.43
CA ASP A 34 -3.33 -9.99 19.17
C ASP A 34 -2.51 -8.83 18.59
N LEU A 35 -3.06 -7.61 18.61
CA LEU A 35 -2.35 -6.42 18.14
C LEU A 35 -1.16 -6.09 19.05
N LYS A 36 -1.24 -6.38 20.34
CA LYS A 36 -0.17 -6.11 21.31
C LYS A 36 1.13 -6.84 20.95
N SER A 37 1.04 -8.09 20.52
CA SER A 37 2.20 -8.86 20.05
C SER A 37 2.87 -8.18 18.85
N ILE A 38 2.10 -7.74 17.87
CA ILE A 38 2.62 -7.05 16.68
C ILE A 38 3.23 -5.69 17.05
N LEU A 39 2.55 -4.89 17.86
CA LEU A 39 3.04 -3.59 18.29
C LEU A 39 4.30 -3.70 19.17
N GLY A 40 4.48 -4.82 19.89
CA GLY A 40 5.66 -5.11 20.69
C GLY A 40 6.97 -5.13 19.90
N TYR A 41 6.90 -5.37 18.58
CA TYR A 41 8.05 -5.31 17.68
C TYR A 41 8.35 -3.90 17.14
N LEU A 42 7.48 -2.92 17.41
CA LEU A 42 7.58 -1.56 16.90
C LEU A 42 7.99 -0.57 18.00
N SER A 43 8.85 0.39 17.65
CA SER A 43 9.14 1.54 18.51
C SER A 43 7.89 2.42 18.67
N SER A 44 7.82 3.22 19.73
CA SER A 44 6.69 4.13 19.97
C SER A 44 6.43 5.07 18.78
N GLN A 45 7.48 5.52 18.11
CA GLN A 45 7.36 6.35 16.90
C GLN A 45 6.75 5.56 15.73
N GLN A 46 7.15 4.29 15.56
CA GLN A 46 6.57 3.41 14.54
C GLN A 46 5.10 3.10 14.84
N GLN A 47 4.73 2.87 16.10
CA GLN A 47 3.33 2.65 16.51
C GLN A 47 2.45 3.86 16.20
N GLN A 48 2.93 5.08 16.50
CA GLN A 48 2.24 6.32 16.15
C GLN A 48 2.11 6.51 14.63
N LYS A 49 3.17 6.20 13.88
CA LYS A 49 3.13 6.26 12.41
C LYS A 49 2.10 5.27 11.85
N LEU A 50 2.08 4.03 12.36
CA LEU A 50 1.09 3.03 11.99
C LEU A 50 -0.33 3.52 12.23
N GLN A 51 -0.61 4.06 13.41
CA GLN A 51 -1.94 4.60 13.72
C GLN A 51 -2.34 5.72 12.75
N LYS A 52 -1.44 6.67 12.46
CA LYS A 52 -1.69 7.73 11.48
C LYS A 52 -1.99 7.17 10.09
N VAL A 53 -1.27 6.14 9.66
CA VAL A 53 -1.49 5.47 8.37
C VAL A 53 -2.85 4.77 8.33
N LEU A 54 -3.26 4.11 9.42
CA LEU A 54 -4.57 3.46 9.50
C LEU A 54 -5.74 4.46 9.45
N GLN A 55 -5.54 5.68 9.97
CA GLN A 55 -6.52 6.78 9.92
C GLN A 55 -6.49 7.55 8.59
N MET A 56 -5.41 7.45 7.82
CA MET A 56 -5.21 8.22 6.60
C MET A 56 -6.26 7.85 5.54
N LYS A 57 -6.75 8.87 4.85
CA LYS A 57 -7.64 8.76 3.70
C LYS A 57 -6.95 9.31 2.46
N ILE A 58 -7.13 8.61 1.35
CA ILE A 58 -6.68 9.07 0.04
C ILE A 58 -7.71 10.11 -0.44
N PRO A 59 -7.30 11.35 -0.73
CA PRO A 59 -8.22 12.45 -1.10
C PRO A 59 -8.62 12.37 -2.58
N LEU A 60 -8.97 11.17 -3.06
CA LEU A 60 -9.40 10.94 -4.44
C LEU A 60 -10.77 10.27 -4.45
N GLY A 61 -11.67 10.77 -5.30
CA GLY A 61 -12.97 10.16 -5.52
C GLY A 61 -12.89 8.85 -6.33
N VAL A 62 -13.94 8.04 -6.25
CA VAL A 62 -14.03 6.72 -6.91
C VAL A 62 -13.69 6.80 -8.40
N VAL A 63 -14.22 7.80 -9.12
CA VAL A 63 -13.98 7.97 -10.56
C VAL A 63 -12.49 8.24 -10.88
N ALA A 64 -11.83 9.04 -10.06
CA ALA A 64 -10.41 9.35 -10.24
C ALA A 64 -9.54 8.11 -9.95
N LEU A 65 -9.88 7.37 -8.88
CA LEU A 65 -9.19 6.13 -8.52
C LEU A 65 -9.40 5.04 -9.57
N ASP A 66 -10.62 4.87 -10.10
CA ASP A 66 -10.92 3.92 -11.15
C ASP A 66 -10.07 4.20 -12.40
N LYS A 67 -10.03 5.45 -12.87
CA LYS A 67 -9.16 5.84 -13.98
C LYS A 67 -7.69 5.57 -13.70
N LEU A 68 -7.22 5.89 -12.48
CA LEU A 68 -5.83 5.68 -12.09
C LEU A 68 -5.47 4.19 -12.13
N VAL A 69 -6.23 3.32 -11.46
CA VAL A 69 -5.91 1.88 -11.39
C VAL A 69 -6.10 1.15 -12.71
N ASN A 70 -6.87 1.74 -13.64
CA ASN A 70 -7.09 1.21 -14.98
C ASN A 70 -6.08 1.74 -16.03
N SER A 71 -5.32 2.78 -15.69
CA SER A 71 -4.25 3.32 -16.54
C SER A 71 -3.06 2.36 -16.64
N GLU A 72 -2.21 2.54 -17.67
CA GLU A 72 -0.98 1.74 -17.80
C GLU A 72 -0.04 1.90 -16.61
N THR A 73 0.16 3.14 -16.14
CA THR A 73 0.95 3.42 -14.92
C THR A 73 0.34 2.75 -13.69
N GLY A 74 -0.99 2.80 -13.55
CA GLY A 74 -1.69 2.13 -12.45
C GLY A 74 -1.52 0.61 -12.49
N LYS A 75 -1.65 -0.01 -13.66
CA LYS A 75 -1.41 -1.45 -13.84
C LYS A 75 0.03 -1.82 -13.49
N ILE A 76 1.01 -1.01 -13.87
CA ILE A 76 2.42 -1.23 -13.50
C ILE A 76 2.59 -1.15 -11.98
N ALA A 77 2.05 -0.12 -11.32
CA ALA A 77 2.12 0.01 -9.88
C ALA A 77 1.45 -1.16 -9.14
N LEU A 78 0.28 -1.60 -9.61
CA LEU A 78 -0.41 -2.76 -9.05
C LEU A 78 0.36 -4.07 -9.26
N ASN A 79 0.96 -4.26 -10.43
CA ASN A 79 1.84 -5.40 -10.70
C ASN A 79 3.06 -5.42 -9.79
N PHE A 80 3.60 -4.25 -9.47
CA PHE A 80 4.74 -4.12 -8.58
C PHE A 80 4.39 -4.50 -7.13
N VAL A 81 3.17 -4.17 -6.67
CA VAL A 81 2.71 -4.45 -5.29
C VAL A 81 2.11 -5.85 -5.13
N ALA A 82 1.47 -6.40 -6.17
CA ALA A 82 0.75 -7.68 -6.11
C ALA A 82 1.56 -8.85 -5.49
N PRO A 83 2.87 -9.02 -5.73
CA PRO A 83 3.66 -10.09 -5.14
C PRO A 83 3.74 -10.06 -3.61
N ALA A 84 3.54 -8.89 -2.98
CA ALA A 84 3.51 -8.76 -1.52
C ALA A 84 2.32 -9.50 -0.91
N ILE A 85 1.22 -9.67 -1.65
CA ILE A 85 0.00 -10.29 -1.16
C ILE A 85 -0.10 -11.70 -1.72
N ALA A 86 0.13 -12.68 -0.86
CA ALA A 86 0.08 -14.08 -1.23
C ALA A 86 -1.36 -14.49 -1.59
N ARG A 87 -1.52 -14.99 -2.81
CA ARG A 87 -2.76 -15.60 -3.31
C ARG A 87 -2.44 -16.92 -4.00
N ARG A 88 -3.41 -17.83 -4.00
CA ARG A 88 -3.31 -19.11 -4.74
C ARG A 88 -3.82 -18.99 -6.17
N ASP A 89 -4.64 -17.97 -6.44
CA ASP A 89 -5.13 -17.67 -7.78
C ASP A 89 -4.21 -16.67 -8.50
N ASN A 90 -4.40 -16.53 -9.81
CA ASN A 90 -3.69 -15.54 -10.63
C ASN A 90 -4.46 -14.20 -10.71
N ALA A 91 -5.24 -13.86 -9.69
CA ALA A 91 -6.16 -12.71 -9.69
C ALA A 91 -5.67 -11.55 -8.79
N GLY A 92 -4.38 -11.47 -8.48
CA GLY A 92 -3.82 -10.48 -7.55
C GLY A 92 -4.08 -9.02 -7.95
N ILE A 93 -3.87 -8.69 -9.23
CA ILE A 93 -4.10 -7.33 -9.75
C ILE A 93 -5.59 -6.97 -9.67
N GLN A 94 -6.45 -7.90 -10.07
CA GLN A 94 -7.90 -7.74 -10.06
C GLN A 94 -8.41 -7.57 -8.62
N ALA A 95 -7.84 -8.33 -7.68
CA ALA A 95 -8.16 -8.23 -6.25
C ALA A 95 -7.78 -6.86 -5.69
N LEU A 96 -6.56 -6.39 -5.98
CA LEU A 96 -6.11 -5.04 -5.59
C LEU A 96 -7.00 -3.94 -6.19
N ARG A 97 -7.32 -4.01 -7.48
CA ARG A 97 -8.21 -3.05 -8.16
C ARG A 97 -9.58 -3.01 -7.51
N SER A 98 -10.16 -4.19 -7.29
CA SER A 98 -11.49 -4.31 -6.67
C SER A 98 -11.49 -3.69 -5.27
N ALA A 99 -10.48 -4.01 -4.46
CA ALA A 99 -10.34 -3.46 -3.11
C ALA A 99 -10.20 -1.93 -3.10
N ILE A 100 -9.44 -1.37 -4.05
CA ILE A 100 -9.29 0.08 -4.20
C ILE A 100 -10.61 0.74 -4.59
N ILE A 101 -11.29 0.24 -5.63
CA ILE A 101 -12.51 0.85 -6.16
C ILE A 101 -13.66 0.72 -5.15
N LEU A 102 -13.87 -0.46 -4.59
CA LEU A 102 -14.93 -0.71 -3.61
C LEU A 102 -14.64 -0.01 -2.28
N GLY A 103 -13.38 0.02 -1.84
CA GLY A 103 -12.97 0.78 -0.65
C GLY A 103 -13.17 2.28 -0.82
N ALA A 104 -12.91 2.81 -2.03
CA ALA A 104 -13.18 4.20 -2.38
C ALA A 104 -14.68 4.54 -2.39
N ALA A 105 -15.51 3.58 -2.80
CA ALA A 105 -16.96 3.73 -2.84
C ALA A 105 -17.62 3.68 -1.45
N SER A 106 -16.87 3.34 -0.41
CA SER A 106 -17.35 3.41 0.97
C SER A 106 -17.65 4.86 1.38
N SER A 107 -18.57 5.04 2.34
CA SER A 107 -18.93 6.37 2.86
C SER A 107 -17.76 7.12 3.49
N LYS A 108 -16.72 6.40 3.93
CA LYS A 108 -15.51 6.96 4.54
C LYS A 108 -14.37 7.20 3.52
N GLY A 109 -14.59 6.90 2.24
CA GLY A 109 -13.58 6.94 1.18
C GLY A 109 -12.48 5.90 1.33
N LEU A 110 -11.50 5.93 0.41
CA LEU A 110 -10.41 4.98 0.41
C LEU A 110 -9.40 5.29 1.52
N GLY A 111 -9.12 4.29 2.35
CA GLY A 111 -8.03 4.25 3.31
C GLY A 111 -7.63 2.80 3.58
N VAL A 112 -6.71 2.56 4.51
CA VAL A 112 -6.22 1.20 4.79
C VAL A 112 -7.36 0.28 5.24
N ILE A 113 -8.17 0.73 6.20
CA ILE A 113 -9.26 -0.09 6.75
C ILE A 113 -10.32 -0.40 5.68
N SER A 114 -10.79 0.58 4.91
CA SER A 114 -11.79 0.35 3.86
C SER A 114 -11.25 -0.47 2.69
N PHE A 115 -9.94 -0.39 2.41
CA PHE A 115 -9.29 -1.28 1.46
C PHE A 115 -9.31 -2.74 1.93
N LEU A 116 -8.94 -3.00 3.20
CA LEU A 116 -8.97 -4.34 3.77
C LEU A 116 -10.39 -4.93 3.75
N GLU A 117 -11.37 -4.15 4.22
CA GLU A 117 -12.79 -4.52 4.18
C GLU A 117 -13.32 -4.78 2.75
N ALA A 118 -12.71 -4.16 1.73
CA ALA A 118 -13.12 -4.33 0.34
C ALA A 118 -12.36 -5.44 -0.39
N TYR A 119 -11.32 -6.02 0.22
CA TYR A 119 -10.45 -6.99 -0.43
C TYR A 119 -11.18 -8.32 -0.66
N PRO A 120 -11.16 -8.89 -1.89
CA PRO A 120 -11.97 -10.06 -2.25
C PRO A 120 -11.31 -11.38 -1.79
N SER A 121 -11.14 -11.52 -0.48
CA SER A 121 -10.69 -12.72 0.20
C SER A 121 -10.97 -12.56 1.69
N GLN A 122 -11.42 -13.61 2.37
CA GLN A 122 -11.60 -13.59 3.83
C GLN A 122 -10.30 -13.27 4.58
N ARG A 123 -9.17 -13.75 4.06
CA ARG A 123 -7.83 -13.49 4.61
C ARG A 123 -6.95 -12.81 3.58
N LEU A 124 -6.34 -11.70 3.97
CA LEU A 124 -5.30 -11.03 3.18
C LEU A 124 -3.93 -11.43 3.76
N VAL A 125 -3.21 -12.29 3.05
CA VAL A 125 -1.90 -12.77 3.50
C VAL A 125 -0.80 -11.89 2.90
N VAL A 126 -0.06 -11.19 3.74
CA VAL A 126 1.09 -10.37 3.34
C VAL A 126 2.38 -11.16 3.58
N ASN A 127 3.16 -11.37 2.52
CA ASN A 127 4.51 -11.88 2.64
C ASN A 127 5.44 -10.73 3.08
N LEU A 128 5.88 -10.75 4.34
CA LEU A 128 6.62 -9.64 4.92
C LEU A 128 7.97 -9.40 4.21
N PRO A 129 8.82 -10.41 3.94
CA PRO A 129 10.05 -10.20 3.17
C PRO A 129 9.81 -9.56 1.79
N THR A 130 8.82 -10.05 1.04
CA THR A 130 8.48 -9.50 -0.29
C THR A 130 7.93 -8.08 -0.18
N ALA A 131 7.08 -7.80 0.81
CA ALA A 131 6.56 -6.46 1.04
C ALA A 131 7.68 -5.46 1.37
N LEU A 132 8.64 -5.85 2.21
CA LEU A 132 9.80 -5.01 2.55
C LEU A 132 10.71 -4.76 1.34
N ASP A 133 10.95 -5.78 0.51
CA ASP A 133 11.71 -5.63 -0.74
C ASP A 133 11.05 -4.64 -1.71
N ILE A 134 9.72 -4.69 -1.84
CA ILE A 134 8.93 -3.76 -2.64
C ILE A 134 9.06 -2.32 -2.11
N VAL A 135 8.96 -2.13 -0.79
CA VAL A 135 9.14 -0.80 -0.15
C VAL A 135 10.55 -0.26 -0.40
N ASN A 136 11.58 -1.08 -0.20
CA ASN A 136 12.97 -0.68 -0.44
C ASN A 136 13.24 -0.30 -1.90
N LYS A 137 12.68 -1.06 -2.86
CA LYS A 137 12.78 -0.76 -4.29
C LYS A 137 12.04 0.53 -4.67
N ALA A 138 10.91 0.82 -4.04
CA ALA A 138 10.19 2.08 -4.24
C ALA A 138 10.98 3.28 -3.70
N ASP A 139 11.58 3.16 -2.52
CA ASP A 139 12.42 4.20 -1.93
C ASP A 139 13.66 4.46 -2.79
N PHE A 140 14.30 3.40 -3.30
CA PHE A 140 15.40 3.51 -4.26
C PHE A 140 14.98 4.26 -5.52
N PHE A 141 13.84 3.90 -6.12
CA PHE A 141 13.34 4.58 -7.32
C PHE A 141 13.07 6.07 -7.05
N SER A 142 12.48 6.41 -5.90
CA SER A 142 12.25 7.81 -5.53
C SER A 142 13.56 8.60 -5.41
N SER A 143 14.60 7.99 -4.83
CA SER A 143 15.92 8.59 -4.67
C SER A 143 16.62 8.79 -6.02
N PHE A 144 16.51 7.82 -6.94
CA PHE A 144 17.08 7.91 -8.28
C PHE A 144 16.33 8.88 -9.19
N SER A 145 14.99 8.95 -9.09
CA SER A 145 14.20 9.93 -9.83
C SER A 145 14.50 11.38 -9.40
N GLY A 146 14.80 11.60 -8.11
CA GLY A 146 15.29 12.90 -7.63
C GLY A 146 16.63 13.28 -8.25
N PHE A 147 17.53 12.32 -8.46
CA PHE A 147 18.82 12.54 -9.13
C PHE A 147 18.65 12.95 -10.61
N LEU A 148 17.82 12.24 -11.38
CA LEU A 148 17.58 12.54 -12.80
C LEU A 148 16.82 13.84 -13.08
N LEU A 149 16.08 14.38 -12.11
CA LEU A 149 15.39 15.67 -12.25
C LEU A 149 16.27 16.86 -11.81
N THR A 150 17.47 16.60 -11.27
CA THR A 150 18.40 17.64 -10.79
C THR A 150 19.58 17.87 -11.74
N ASP A 151 19.79 17.00 -12.75
CA ASP A 151 20.79 17.21 -13.80
C ASP A 151 20.21 17.97 -15.00
N ASP A 152 20.66 19.21 -15.12
CA ASP A 152 20.35 20.21 -16.14
C ASP A 152 20.81 19.74 -17.54
N PHE A 153 19.90 19.22 -18.36
CA PHE A 153 20.10 19.14 -19.83
C PHE A 153 19.83 20.51 -20.48
N GLY A 154 20.54 21.53 -20.01
CA GLY A 154 20.45 22.90 -20.46
C GLY A 154 21.82 23.45 -20.82
N THR A 155 22.01 23.81 -22.10
CA THR A 155 23.09 24.67 -22.63
C THR A 155 24.45 24.04 -22.97
N THR A 156 24.49 23.06 -23.88
CA THR A 156 25.64 22.94 -24.79
C THR A 156 25.19 22.52 -26.18
N LEU A 157 24.34 23.30 -26.84
CA LEU A 157 24.20 23.30 -28.29
C LEU A 157 23.70 24.68 -28.72
N LEU A 158 24.32 25.23 -29.78
CA LEU A 158 24.13 26.55 -30.42
C LEU A 158 25.24 27.57 -30.11
N SER A 159 26.44 27.31 -30.64
CA SER A 159 27.25 28.38 -31.22
C SER A 159 26.83 28.50 -32.70
N PRO A 160 26.23 29.60 -33.16
CA PRO A 160 26.18 29.87 -34.59
C PRO A 160 27.60 30.19 -35.06
N LEU A 161 28.05 29.47 -36.08
CA LEU A 161 29.09 29.92 -36.99
C LEU A 161 28.73 31.32 -37.48
N GLU A 162 29.52 32.31 -37.12
CA GLU A 162 29.65 33.56 -37.88
C GLU A 162 31.16 33.81 -38.03
N PHE A 163 31.55 34.11 -39.27
CA PHE A 163 32.91 34.25 -39.78
C PHE A 163 33.68 35.44 -39.17
#